data_AF-G5A2I4-F1
#
_entry.id   AF-G5A2I4-F1
#
_cell.length_a   1.000
_cell.length_b   1.000
_cell.length_c   1.000
_cell.angle_alpha   90.00
_cell.angle_beta   90.00
_cell.angle_gamma   90.00
#
_symmetry.space_group_name_H-M   'P 1'
#
loop_
_entity.id
_entity.type
_entity.pdbx_description
1 polymer ?
#
loop_
_entity_poly.entity_id
_entity_poly.type
_entity_poly.pdbx_seq_one_letter_code
_entity_poly.pdbx_strand_id
1 'polypeptide(L)'
;SAVHDMLDSKLAAARAKGLSAKGVKRLREILLRRQDSFRLEFGSDPPVKVAPLQVRVKVNAQPTKAQPRRYSPDDRAFLDRHTAKLLEFGLVFLNHRSRWASAPRIVR
;
A
#
# COMPACT_ATOMS: atom_id res chain seq x y z
N SER A 1 -11.80 8.28 12.28
CA SER A 1 -11.21 7.39 11.25
C SER A 1 -10.08 6.64 11.91
N ALA A 2 -9.78 5.40 11.50
CA ALA A 2 -8.72 4.60 12.14
C ALA A 2 -7.36 5.32 12.20
N VAL A 3 -7.06 6.16 11.20
CA VAL A 3 -5.86 7.02 11.21
C VAL A 3 -5.92 8.03 12.35
N HIS A 4 -7.04 8.72 12.54
CA HIS A 4 -7.21 9.66 13.66
C HIS A 4 -7.03 8.96 15.01
N ASP A 5 -7.62 7.78 15.19
CA ASP A 5 -7.52 7.03 16.44
C ASP A 5 -6.06 6.64 16.72
N MET A 6 -5.31 6.26 15.69
CA MET A 6 -3.88 6.03 15.77
C MET A 6 -3.11 7.31 16.13
N LEU A 7 -3.41 8.44 15.49
CA LEU A 7 -2.75 9.72 15.78
C LEU A 7 -2.99 10.16 17.23
N ASP A 8 -4.22 10.01 17.73
CA ASP A 8 -4.55 10.30 19.13
C ASP A 8 -3.82 9.35 20.10
N SER A 9 -3.71 8.07 19.76
CA SER A 9 -2.88 7.11 20.51
C SER A 9 -1.41 7.53 20.57
N LYS A 10 -0.83 8.00 19.46
CA LYS A 10 0.56 8.52 19.43
C LYS A 10 0.72 9.80 20.24
N LEU A 11 -0.28 10.68 20.27
CA LEU A 11 -0.27 11.87 21.13
C LEU A 11 -0.30 11.51 22.62
N ALA A 12 -1.12 10.54 23.01
CA ALA A 12 -1.17 10.03 24.38
C ALA A 12 0.18 9.41 24.79
N ALA A 13 0.79 8.61 23.91
CA ALA A 13 2.11 8.03 24.14
C ALA A 13 3.20 9.10 24.30
N ALA A 14 3.19 10.16 23.49
CA ALA A 14 4.15 11.26 23.59
C ALA A 14 4.00 12.02 24.93
N ARG A 15 2.77 12.27 25.36
CA ARG A 15 2.47 12.88 26.67
C ARG A 15 3.00 12.02 27.82
N ALA A 16 2.76 10.70 27.77
CA ALA A 16 3.25 9.76 28.78
C ALA A 16 4.79 9.71 28.87
N LYS A 17 5.48 9.97 27.76
CA LYS A 17 6.94 10.07 27.69
C LYS A 17 7.49 11.44 28.11
N GLY A 18 6.66 12.32 28.67
CA GLY A 18 7.10 13.61 29.21
C GLY A 18 7.00 14.79 28.24
N LEU A 19 6.32 14.65 27.09
CA LEU A 19 6.07 15.79 26.23
C LEU A 19 5.18 16.82 26.95
N SER A 20 5.66 18.07 27.03
CA SER A 20 4.95 19.16 27.70
C SER A 20 3.57 19.41 27.09
N ALA A 21 2.64 20.01 27.84
CA ALA A 21 1.31 20.34 27.33
C ALA A 21 1.36 21.22 26.07
N LYS A 22 2.29 22.19 26.03
CA LYS A 22 2.55 23.01 24.84
C LYS A 22 3.06 22.18 23.67
N GLY A 23 3.97 21.23 23.94
CA GLY A 23 4.47 20.28 22.94
C GLY A 23 3.38 19.36 22.39
N VAL A 24 2.51 18.82 23.23
CA VAL A 24 1.37 17.97 22.82
C VAL A 24 0.40 18.77 21.94
N LYS A 25 0.07 20.00 22.33
CA LYS A 25 -0.77 20.89 21.50
C LYS A 25 -0.13 21.12 20.13
N ARG A 26 1.16 21.44 20.10
CA ARG A 26 1.89 21.67 18.86
C ARG A 26 1.96 20.42 17.97
N LEU A 27 2.19 19.26 18.57
CA LEU A 27 2.23 17.99 17.84
C LEU A 27 0.85 17.64 17.26
N ARG A 28 -0.23 17.85 18.02
CA ARG A 28 -1.60 17.65 17.54
C ARG A 28 -1.89 18.50 16.31
N GLU A 29 -1.54 19.79 16.33
CA GLU A 29 -1.71 20.69 15.18
C GLU A 29 -0.98 20.17 13.92
N ILE A 30 0.25 19.71 14.08
CA ILE A 30 1.06 19.17 12.97
C ILE A 30 0.43 17.89 12.41
N LEU A 31 0.05 16.97 13.28
CA LEU A 31 -0.50 15.66 12.88
C LEU A 31 -1.86 15.82 12.19
N LEU A 32 -2.75 16.67 12.71
CA LEU A 32 -4.04 16.94 12.06
C LEU A 32 -3.85 17.64 10.72
N ARG A 33 -2.94 18.62 10.62
CA ARG A 33 -2.64 19.29 9.34
C ARG A 33 -2.08 18.33 8.29
N ARG A 34 -1.40 17.27 8.70
CA ARG A 34 -0.80 16.27 7.81
C ARG A 34 -1.49 14.91 7.89
N GLN A 35 -2.74 14.85 8.36
CA GLN A 35 -3.45 13.59 8.54
C GLN A 35 -3.51 12.77 7.23
N ASP A 36 -3.63 13.47 6.09
CA ASP A 36 -3.68 12.86 4.77
C ASP A 36 -2.33 12.32 4.30
N SER A 37 -1.25 12.53 5.04
CA SER A 37 0.07 11.91 4.80
C SER A 37 0.21 10.53 5.43
N PHE A 38 -0.75 10.08 6.26
CA PHE A 38 -0.68 8.81 6.97
C PHE A 38 -1.71 7.81 6.42
N ARG A 39 -1.29 6.58 6.21
CA ARG A 39 -2.15 5.46 5.82
C ARG A 39 -1.82 4.27 6.70
N LEU A 40 -2.85 3.59 7.20
CA LEU A 40 -2.69 2.32 7.93
C LEU A 40 -2.78 1.12 6.98
N GLU A 41 -3.48 1.32 5.87
CA GLU A 41 -3.74 0.31 4.85
C GLU A 41 -3.70 0.99 3.47
N PHE A 42 -3.77 0.20 2.40
CA PHE A 42 -4.05 0.76 1.08
C PHE A 42 -5.28 1.66 1.12
N GLY A 43 -5.24 2.75 0.36
CA GLY A 43 -6.31 3.74 0.30
C GLY A 43 -6.61 4.08 -1.16
N SER A 44 -7.84 4.55 -1.41
CA SER A 44 -8.29 5.00 -2.73
C SER A 44 -7.81 6.41 -3.05
N ASP A 45 -6.57 6.73 -2.72
CA ASP A 45 -5.99 8.05 -2.98
C ASP A 45 -5.86 8.28 -4.48
N PRO A 46 -6.19 9.48 -4.97
CA PRO A 46 -5.98 9.78 -6.38
C PRO A 46 -4.49 9.67 -6.71
N PRO A 47 -4.15 9.20 -7.93
CA PRO A 47 -2.77 9.21 -8.38
C PRO A 47 -2.24 10.65 -8.37
N VAL A 48 -0.91 10.77 -8.21
CA VAL A 48 -0.23 12.06 -8.35
C VAL A 48 -0.56 12.65 -9.72
N LYS A 49 -0.75 13.97 -9.80
CA LYS A 49 -1.10 14.72 -11.01
C LYS A 49 0.06 14.82 -12.00
N VAL A 50 0.51 13.69 -12.52
CA VAL A 50 1.55 13.56 -13.54
C VAL A 50 1.05 12.66 -14.66
N ALA A 51 1.67 12.77 -15.84
CA ALA A 51 1.36 11.89 -16.95
C ALA A 51 1.62 10.42 -16.55
N PRO A 52 0.74 9.47 -16.95
CA PRO A 52 0.96 8.05 -16.66
C PRO A 52 2.29 7.55 -17.22
N LEU A 53 2.94 6.66 -16.47
CA LEU A 53 4.17 6.01 -16.91
C LEU A 53 3.90 5.15 -18.15
N GLN A 54 4.62 5.41 -19.24
CA GLN A 54 4.63 4.55 -20.42
C GLN A 54 5.84 3.63 -20.39
N VAL A 55 5.61 2.34 -20.14
CA VAL A 55 6.67 1.33 -20.12
C VAL A 55 7.17 1.06 -21.54
N ARG A 56 8.46 1.29 -21.79
CA ARG A 56 9.12 0.99 -23.07
C ARG A 56 9.79 -0.38 -22.99
N VAL A 57 9.33 -1.31 -23.82
CA VAL A 57 9.94 -2.63 -23.96
C VAL A 57 11.07 -2.57 -24.99
N LYS A 58 12.17 -3.31 -24.78
CA LYS A 58 13.26 -3.40 -25.75
C LYS A 58 12.75 -3.90 -27.10
N VAL A 59 13.35 -3.39 -28.18
CA VAL A 59 13.07 -3.87 -29.54
C VAL A 59 13.31 -5.38 -29.60
N ASN A 60 12.39 -6.10 -30.25
CA ASN A 60 12.41 -7.56 -30.40
C ASN A 60 12.24 -8.39 -29.11
N ALA A 61 11.86 -7.78 -27.98
CA ALA A 61 11.55 -8.56 -26.78
C ALA A 61 10.32 -9.44 -27.01
N GLN A 62 10.46 -10.72 -26.70
CA GLN A 62 9.37 -11.69 -26.82
C GLN A 62 8.61 -11.83 -25.50
N PRO A 63 7.28 -11.94 -25.54
CA PRO A 63 6.48 -12.13 -24.33
C PRO A 63 6.80 -13.48 -23.67
N THR A 64 6.97 -13.44 -22.35
CA THR A 64 7.17 -14.65 -21.54
C THR A 64 6.03 -14.81 -20.53
N LYS A 65 5.49 -16.02 -20.43
CA LYS A 65 4.56 -16.42 -19.36
C LYS A 65 5.22 -17.46 -18.47
N ALA A 66 5.50 -17.09 -17.22
CA ALA A 66 5.89 -18.03 -16.20
C ALA A 66 4.76 -19.05 -15.95
N GLN A 67 5.14 -20.30 -15.73
CA GLN A 67 4.20 -21.34 -15.30
C GLN A 67 3.69 -21.04 -13.88
N PRO A 68 2.44 -21.44 -13.55
CA PRO A 68 1.93 -21.32 -12.19
C PRO A 68 2.83 -22.06 -11.19
N ARG A 69 3.17 -21.38 -10.09
CA ARG A 69 3.90 -22.01 -8.97
C ARG A 69 2.92 -22.69 -8.02
N ARG A 70 3.36 -23.81 -7.43
CA ARG A 70 2.69 -24.39 -6.26
C ARG A 70 3.12 -23.63 -5.01
N TYR A 71 2.15 -23.23 -4.20
CA TYR A 71 2.36 -22.55 -2.92
C TYR A 71 1.81 -23.42 -1.78
N SER A 72 2.35 -23.26 -0.58
CA SER A 72 1.73 -23.84 0.62
C SER A 72 0.33 -23.24 0.82
N PRO A 73 -0.55 -23.88 1.60
CA PRO A 73 -1.86 -23.33 1.91
C PRO A 73 -1.80 -21.90 2.48
N ASP A 74 -0.84 -21.64 3.39
CA ASP A 74 -0.68 -20.32 4.02
C ASP A 74 -0.22 -19.25 3.03
N ASP A 75 0.76 -19.58 2.18
CA ASP A 75 1.28 -18.66 1.17
C ASP A 75 0.20 -18.32 0.13
N ARG A 76 -0.61 -19.31 -0.26
CA ARG A 76 -1.75 -19.09 -1.15
C ARG A 76 -2.80 -18.19 -0.49
N ALA A 77 -3.16 -18.47 0.76
CA ALA A 77 -4.12 -17.66 1.49
C ALA A 77 -3.64 -16.20 1.67
N PHE A 78 -2.33 -15.99 1.85
CA PHE A 78 -1.75 -14.65 1.84
C PHE A 78 -1.89 -13.97 0.47
N LEU A 79 -1.52 -14.64 -0.62
CA LEU A 79 -1.64 -14.08 -1.98
C LEU A 79 -3.09 -13.69 -2.30
N ASP A 80 -4.05 -14.55 -1.98
CA ASP A 80 -5.47 -14.32 -2.22
C ASP A 80 -5.94 -13.06 -1.45
N ARG A 81 -5.67 -12.97 -0.14
CA ARG A 81 -6.03 -11.79 0.66
C ARG A 81 -5.34 -10.51 0.17
N HIS A 82 -4.06 -10.59 -0.16
CA HIS A 82 -3.28 -9.42 -0.59
C HIS A 82 -3.76 -8.90 -1.94
N THR A 83 -3.94 -9.78 -2.94
CA THR A 83 -4.41 -9.39 -4.27
C THR A 83 -5.87 -8.92 -4.27
N ALA A 84 -6.74 -9.51 -3.45
CA ALA A 84 -8.10 -9.01 -3.26
C ALA A 84 -8.10 -7.56 -2.76
N LYS A 85 -7.23 -7.23 -1.79
CA LYS A 85 -7.09 -5.86 -1.30
C LYS A 85 -6.57 -4.89 -2.37
N LEU A 86 -5.57 -5.31 -3.16
CA LEU A 86 -5.08 -4.49 -4.27
C LEU A 86 -6.18 -4.21 -5.32
N LEU A 87 -7.05 -5.19 -5.60
CA LEU A 87 -8.19 -5.05 -6.50
C LEU A 87 -9.24 -4.08 -5.92
N GLU A 88 -9.58 -4.22 -4.63
CA GLU A 88 -10.53 -3.36 -3.92
C GLU A 88 -10.14 -1.87 -4.03
N PHE A 89 -8.84 -1.55 -3.87
CA PHE A 89 -8.32 -0.19 -3.97
C PHE A 89 -7.94 0.24 -5.40
N GLY A 90 -8.23 -0.58 -6.42
CA GLY A 90 -7.96 -0.23 -7.82
C GLY A 90 -6.49 -0.15 -8.21
N LEU A 91 -5.59 -0.73 -7.41
CA LEU A 91 -4.14 -0.74 -7.63
C LEU A 91 -3.72 -1.78 -8.69
N VAL A 92 -4.55 -2.79 -8.89
CA VAL A 92 -4.40 -3.79 -9.96
C VAL A 92 -5.75 -4.06 -10.61
N PHE A 93 -5.73 -4.69 -11.79
CA PHE A 93 -6.93 -5.13 -12.48
C PHE A 93 -6.70 -6.49 -13.15
N LEU A 94 -7.79 -7.21 -13.42
CA LEU A 94 -7.73 -8.51 -14.07
C LEU A 94 -7.52 -8.34 -15.58
N ASN A 95 -6.43 -8.90 -16.10
CA ASN A 95 -6.11 -8.87 -17.53
C ASN A 95 -5.97 -10.29 -18.11
N HIS A 96 -7.08 -10.84 -18.59
CA HIS A 96 -7.12 -12.16 -19.23
C HIS A 96 -6.31 -12.25 -20.53
N ARG A 97 -5.99 -11.11 -21.15
CA ARG A 97 -5.28 -11.03 -22.43
C ARG A 97 -3.78 -10.77 -22.28
N SER A 98 -3.26 -10.73 -21.05
CA SER A 98 -1.84 -10.49 -20.85
C SER A 98 -1.02 -11.56 -21.57
N ARG A 99 -0.03 -11.12 -22.36
CA ARG A 99 0.98 -12.00 -22.95
C ARG A 99 2.19 -12.19 -22.04
N TRP A 100 2.32 -11.36 -21.00
CA TRP A 100 3.43 -11.37 -20.06
C TRP A 100 2.94 -11.83 -18.69
N ALA A 101 3.67 -12.75 -18.06
CA ALA A 101 3.38 -13.16 -16.69
C ALA A 101 4.66 -13.59 -15.98
N SER A 102 4.80 -13.17 -14.73
CA SER A 102 5.83 -13.63 -13.81
C SER A 102 5.16 -14.25 -12.59
N ALA A 103 5.66 -15.37 -12.10
CA ALA A 103 5.09 -15.98 -10.91
C ALA A 103 5.53 -15.19 -9.66
N PRO A 104 4.63 -14.89 -8.70
CA PRO A 104 5.00 -14.14 -7.50
C PRO A 104 6.02 -14.90 -6.65
N ARG A 105 6.84 -14.16 -5.91
CA ARG A 105 7.77 -14.70 -4.92
C ARG A 105 7.30 -14.24 -3.54
N ILE A 106 7.04 -15.20 -2.65
CA ILE A 106 6.75 -14.89 -1.25
C ILE A 106 8.06 -14.54 -0.56
N VAL A 107 8.05 -13.43 0.16
CA VAL A 107 9.13 -12.99 1.04
C VAL A 107 8.56 -12.99 2.45
N ARG A 108 9.25 -13.65 3.37
CA ARG A 108 8.90 -13.73 4.79
C ARG A 108 9.74 -12.76 5.58
#